data_AF-A0A4U0X3E2-F1
#
_entry.id   AF-A0A4U0X3E2-F1
#
_cell.length_a   1.000
_cell.length_b   1.000
_cell.length_c   1.000
_cell.angle_alpha   90.00
_cell.angle_beta   90.00
_cell.angle_gamma   90.00
#
_symmetry.space_group_name_H-M   'P 1'
#
loop_
_entity.id
_entity.type
_entity.pdbx_description
1 polymer ?
#
loop_
_entity_poly.entity_id
_entity_poly.type
_entity_poly.pdbx_seq_one_letter_code
_entity_poly.pdbx_strand_id
1 'polypeptide(L)'
;MDYLINEGYPSAAKKFAMEANIQPSADVESIQERVEIRNAIHAGDISTAIERINELNPQILDQNSSLHFALLRLQLIEIIRNCTTTPQTDITTALTFATSQLAPRAPTNREFLEDLERTMALLIFPPENLTPPLAALLDPNLRQIVANRVNEAILSSQGARREARIKNLVRLRAWAEQKAREAQKDLPPTLNLGLALERDAQNGSGGGGDSAMMQGDGDAEVVTS
;
A
#
# COMPACT_ATOMS: atom_id res chain seq x y z
N MET A 1 -14.12 6.82 -6.75
CA MET A 1 -13.13 7.90 -6.90
C MET A 1 -12.37 8.16 -5.60
N ASP A 2 -13.05 8.34 -4.46
CA ASP A 2 -12.43 8.57 -3.14
C ASP A 2 -11.37 7.54 -2.74
N TYR A 3 -11.57 6.26 -3.05
CA TYR A 3 -10.55 5.22 -2.85
C TYR A 3 -9.27 5.47 -3.64
N LEU A 4 -9.38 5.82 -4.92
CA LEU A 4 -8.21 6.09 -5.77
C LEU A 4 -7.44 7.32 -5.28
N ILE A 5 -8.14 8.28 -4.70
CA ILE A 5 -7.55 9.49 -4.11
C ILE A 5 -6.84 9.16 -2.78
N ASN A 6 -7.50 8.43 -1.89
CA ASN A 6 -6.97 8.11 -0.56
C ASN A 6 -5.82 7.10 -0.60
N GLU A 7 -5.87 6.15 -1.54
CA GLU A 7 -4.80 5.15 -1.74
C GLU A 7 -3.72 5.61 -2.71
N GLY A 8 -3.72 6.87 -3.17
CA GLY A 8 -2.63 7.40 -3.96
C GLY A 8 -2.51 6.79 -5.37
N TYR A 9 -3.61 6.76 -6.13
CA TYR A 9 -3.64 6.34 -7.54
C TYR A 9 -4.07 7.52 -8.44
N PRO A 10 -3.20 8.54 -8.64
CA PRO A 10 -3.57 9.79 -9.32
C PRO A 10 -3.96 9.58 -10.79
N SER A 11 -3.20 8.76 -11.53
CA SER A 11 -3.48 8.47 -12.93
C SER A 11 -4.81 7.73 -13.11
N ALA A 12 -5.11 6.78 -12.21
CA ALA A 12 -6.37 6.06 -12.22
C ALA A 12 -7.55 6.97 -11.84
N ALA A 13 -7.37 7.83 -10.83
CA ALA A 13 -8.36 8.83 -10.45
C ALA A 13 -8.68 9.79 -11.60
N LYS A 14 -7.65 10.26 -12.33
CA LYS A 14 -7.81 11.15 -13.50
C LYS A 14 -8.57 10.47 -14.65
N LYS A 15 -8.18 9.23 -15.00
CA LYS A 15 -8.88 8.45 -16.04
C LYS A 15 -10.33 8.18 -15.64
N PHE A 16 -10.56 7.77 -14.39
CA PHE A 16 -11.90 7.52 -13.86
C PHE A 16 -12.76 8.78 -13.88
N ALA A 17 -12.22 9.95 -13.51
CA ALA A 17 -12.95 11.21 -13.58
C ALA A 17 -13.36 11.57 -15.01
N MET A 18 -12.46 11.37 -15.98
CA MET A 18 -12.70 11.62 -17.40
C MET A 18 -13.77 10.68 -17.96
N GLU A 19 -13.66 9.37 -17.69
CA GLU A 19 -14.61 8.36 -18.19
C GLU A 19 -15.99 8.47 -17.53
N ALA A 20 -16.05 8.74 -16.23
CA ALA A 20 -17.30 8.88 -15.51
C ALA A 20 -17.94 10.28 -15.64
N ASN A 21 -17.29 11.19 -16.39
CA ASN A 21 -17.69 12.60 -16.55
C ASN A 21 -17.89 13.32 -15.19
N ILE A 22 -17.01 13.00 -14.22
CA ILE A 22 -16.98 13.58 -12.87
C ILE A 22 -15.91 14.67 -12.85
N GLN A 23 -16.21 15.81 -12.22
CA GLN A 23 -15.24 16.90 -12.05
C GLN A 23 -14.01 16.41 -11.28
N PRO A 24 -12.79 16.54 -11.84
CA PRO A 24 -11.58 16.20 -11.09
C PRO A 24 -11.47 17.12 -9.88
N SER A 25 -11.32 16.55 -8.67
CA SER A 25 -11.08 17.35 -7.48
C SER A 25 -9.71 18.02 -7.56
N ALA A 26 -9.57 19.21 -6.98
CA ALA A 26 -8.30 19.96 -6.91
C ALA A 26 -7.17 19.23 -6.13
N ASP A 27 -7.46 18.05 -5.59
CA ASP A 27 -6.54 17.23 -4.78
C ASP A 27 -5.49 16.44 -5.59
N VAL A 28 -5.44 16.52 -6.92
CA VAL A 28 -4.52 15.69 -7.73
C VAL A 28 -3.05 15.96 -7.40
N GLU A 29 -2.69 17.21 -7.11
CA GLU A 29 -1.33 17.59 -6.74
C GLU A 29 -0.98 17.10 -5.31
N SER A 30 -1.89 17.26 -4.34
CA SER A 30 -1.71 16.73 -2.99
C SER A 30 -1.66 15.20 -2.95
N ILE A 31 -2.36 14.52 -3.88
CA ILE A 31 -2.25 13.07 -4.07
C ILE A 31 -0.83 12.69 -4.54
N GLN A 32 -0.26 13.45 -5.47
CA GLN A 32 1.05 13.16 -6.04
C GLN A 32 2.15 13.23 -4.97
N GLU A 33 2.15 14.27 -4.13
CA GLU A 33 3.09 14.41 -3.01
C GLU A 33 2.99 13.23 -2.02
N ARG A 34 1.76 12.81 -1.67
CA ARG A 34 1.55 11.62 -0.81
C ARG A 34 2.08 10.34 -1.43
N VAL A 35 1.93 10.19 -2.75
CA VAL A 35 2.43 9.02 -3.49
C VAL A 35 3.95 9.00 -3.48
N GLU A 36 4.61 10.15 -3.66
CA GLU A 36 6.06 10.26 -3.61
C GLU A 36 6.61 9.90 -2.23
N ILE A 37 6.01 10.42 -1.16
CA ILE A 37 6.36 10.06 0.22
C ILE A 37 6.21 8.54 0.43
N ARG A 38 5.08 7.96 0.02
CA ARG A 38 4.85 6.52 0.16
C ARG A 38 5.88 5.69 -0.62
N ASN A 39 6.20 6.10 -1.85
CA ASN A 39 7.15 5.41 -2.70
C ASN A 39 8.56 5.45 -2.10
N ALA A 40 8.97 6.60 -1.54
CA ALA A 40 10.23 6.73 -0.81
C ALA A 40 10.30 5.75 0.39
N ILE A 41 9.23 5.65 1.18
CA ILE A 41 9.14 4.70 2.31
C ILE A 41 9.25 3.25 1.82
N HIS A 42 8.52 2.88 0.76
CA HIS A 42 8.57 1.52 0.20
C HIS A 42 9.94 1.17 -0.38
N ALA A 43 10.61 2.13 -1.02
CA ALA A 43 11.97 1.98 -1.55
C ALA A 43 13.02 1.85 -0.44
N GLY A 44 12.71 2.26 0.80
CA GLY A 44 13.65 2.30 1.92
C GLY A 44 14.41 3.63 2.02
N ASP A 45 14.05 4.64 1.22
CA ASP A 45 14.61 5.98 1.30
C ASP A 45 13.84 6.83 2.33
N ILE A 46 14.08 6.52 3.60
CA ILE A 46 13.34 7.12 4.71
C ILE A 46 13.77 8.57 4.95
N SER A 47 15.02 8.92 4.64
CA SER A 47 15.53 10.29 4.74
C SER A 47 14.72 11.23 3.86
N THR A 48 14.60 10.91 2.57
CA THR A 48 13.80 11.70 1.64
C THR A 48 12.32 11.69 2.02
N ALA A 49 11.79 10.58 2.53
CA ALA A 49 10.41 10.56 3.03
C ALA A 49 10.19 11.57 4.17
N ILE A 50 11.11 11.65 5.14
CA ILE A 50 11.01 12.60 6.27
C ILE A 50 11.12 14.05 5.77
N GLU A 51 12.05 14.34 4.87
CA GLU A 51 12.20 15.67 4.26
C GLU A 51 10.92 16.11 3.56
N ARG A 52 10.36 15.25 2.70
CA ARG A 52 9.10 15.50 1.98
C ARG A 52 7.91 15.70 2.92
N ILE A 53 7.82 14.93 4.01
CA ILE A 53 6.76 15.11 5.01
C ILE A 53 6.89 16.50 5.67
N ASN A 54 8.10 16.93 6.00
CA ASN A 54 8.33 18.24 6.59
C ASN A 54 8.09 19.40 5.61
N GLU A 55 8.44 19.23 4.34
CA GLU A 55 8.11 20.17 3.26
C GLU A 55 6.59 20.33 3.10
N LEU A 56 5.86 19.21 3.15
CA LEU A 56 4.41 19.19 3.03
C LEU A 56 3.71 19.84 4.22
N ASN A 57 4.08 19.41 5.44
CA ASN A 57 3.59 20.01 6.67
C ASN A 57 4.47 19.59 7.87
N PRO A 58 5.29 20.51 8.44
CA PRO A 58 6.20 20.19 9.54
C PRO A 58 5.47 19.77 10.81
N GLN A 59 4.21 20.20 10.99
CA GLN A 59 3.43 19.86 12.19
C GLN A 59 3.07 18.38 12.29
N ILE A 60 3.09 17.63 11.17
CA ILE A 60 2.70 16.20 11.16
C ILE A 60 3.62 15.38 12.07
N LEU A 61 4.93 15.62 12.01
CA LEU A 61 5.91 14.88 12.80
C LEU A 61 6.01 15.44 14.22
N ASP A 62 5.87 16.75 14.40
CA ASP A 62 5.90 17.41 15.71
C ASP A 62 4.72 16.98 16.60
N GLN A 63 3.52 16.87 16.02
CA GLN A 63 2.31 16.46 16.76
C GLN A 63 2.25 14.95 16.99
N ASN A 64 3.03 14.15 16.26
CA ASN A 64 2.98 12.69 16.32
C ASN A 64 4.38 12.09 16.54
N SER A 65 4.87 12.21 17.78
CA SER A 65 6.17 11.66 18.20
C SER A 65 6.30 10.16 17.93
N SER A 66 5.20 9.39 18.02
CA SER A 66 5.19 7.96 17.72
C SER A 66 5.36 7.64 16.24
N LEU A 67 4.78 8.43 15.33
CA LEU A 67 5.02 8.29 13.89
C LEU A 67 6.45 8.66 13.54
N HIS A 68 6.95 9.77 14.11
CA HIS A 68 8.31 10.22 13.85
C HIS A 68 9.34 9.22 14.37
N PHE A 69 9.12 8.62 15.55
CA PHE A 69 9.95 7.51 16.05
C PHE A 69 9.90 6.28 15.13
N ALA A 70 8.72 5.90 14.64
CA ALA A 70 8.57 4.76 13.73
C ALA A 70 9.35 4.96 12.41
N LEU A 71 9.35 6.18 11.85
CA LEU A 71 10.16 6.51 10.67
C LEU A 71 11.66 6.40 10.96
N LEU A 72 12.14 6.99 12.06
CA LEU A 72 13.56 6.90 12.44
C LEU A 72 13.99 5.45 12.72
N ARG A 73 13.13 4.65 13.35
CA ARG A 73 13.37 3.21 13.53
C ARG A 73 13.49 2.50 12.19
N LEU A 74 12.61 2.79 11.24
CA LEU A 74 12.67 2.22 9.90
C LEU A 74 13.98 2.59 9.20
N GLN A 75 14.40 3.86 9.31
CA GLN A 75 15.70 4.31 8.79
C GLN A 75 16.87 3.55 9.42
N LEU A 76 16.85 3.33 10.74
CA LEU A 76 17.87 2.52 11.41
C LEU A 76 17.90 1.07 10.87
N ILE A 77 16.73 0.46 10.65
CA ILE A 77 16.63 -0.89 10.06
C ILE A 77 17.25 -0.91 8.65
N GLU A 78 17.02 0.10 7.83
CA GLU A 78 17.63 0.20 6.50
C GLU A 78 19.15 0.34 6.56
N ILE A 79 19.67 1.17 7.48
CA ILE A 79 21.11 1.31 7.70
C ILE A 79 21.71 -0.04 8.13
N ILE A 80 21.07 -0.73 9.08
CA ILE A 80 21.51 -2.05 9.54
C ILE A 80 21.52 -3.06 8.39
N ARG A 81 20.47 -3.09 7.55
CA ARG A 81 20.39 -3.99 6.40
C ARG A 81 21.54 -3.74 5.41
N ASN A 82 21.89 -2.48 5.17
CA ASN A 82 23.02 -2.10 4.31
C ASN A 82 24.37 -2.52 4.92
N CYS A 83 24.53 -2.38 6.25
CA CYS A 83 25.72 -2.82 6.98
C CYS A 83 25.90 -4.35 6.93
N THR A 84 24.83 -5.12 7.00
CA THR A 84 24.89 -6.60 7.00
C THR A 84 25.12 -7.18 5.61
N THR A 85 24.65 -6.51 4.55
CA THR A 85 24.74 -7.01 3.16
C THR A 85 26.14 -6.82 2.57
N THR A 86 26.86 -5.79 3.01
CA THR A 86 28.17 -5.44 2.45
C THR A 86 29.27 -5.77 3.47
N PRO A 87 30.21 -6.68 3.16
CA PRO A 87 31.18 -7.21 4.13
C PRO A 87 32.23 -6.21 4.66
N GLN A 88 32.16 -4.94 4.26
CA GLN A 88 33.15 -3.90 4.58
C GLN A 88 32.50 -2.57 4.99
N THR A 89 31.29 -2.63 5.56
CA THR A 89 30.54 -1.42 5.94
C THR A 89 30.62 -1.16 7.44
N ASP A 90 30.79 0.12 7.75
CA ASP A 90 31.03 0.62 9.09
C ASP A 90 29.75 0.63 9.93
N ILE A 91 29.64 -0.34 10.86
CA ILE A 91 28.57 -0.42 11.87
C ILE A 91 28.47 0.88 12.70
N THR A 92 29.56 1.65 12.77
CA THR A 92 29.59 2.95 13.44
C THR A 92 28.51 3.89 12.90
N THR A 93 28.15 3.81 11.61
CA THR A 93 27.08 4.65 11.06
C THR A 93 25.72 4.34 11.69
N ALA A 94 25.38 3.06 11.85
CA ALA A 94 24.16 2.64 12.54
C ALA A 94 24.18 3.06 14.02
N LEU A 95 25.32 2.89 14.69
CA LEU A 95 25.50 3.29 16.09
C LEU A 95 25.37 4.79 16.29
N THR A 96 26.05 5.61 15.48
CA THR A 96 25.97 7.07 15.53
C THR A 96 24.54 7.54 15.28
N PHE A 97 23.83 6.95 14.32
CA PHE A 97 22.44 7.28 14.07
C PHE A 97 21.53 6.93 15.25
N ALA A 98 21.66 5.71 15.80
CA ALA A 98 20.89 5.29 16.97
C ALA A 98 21.13 6.20 18.18
N THR A 99 22.38 6.57 18.47
CA THR A 99 22.75 7.43 19.60
C THR A 99 22.32 8.88 19.40
N SER A 100 22.42 9.42 18.19
CA SER A 100 22.08 10.83 17.92
C SER A 100 20.57 11.07 17.81
N GLN A 101 19.83 10.19 17.14
CA GLN A 101 18.44 10.43 16.76
C GLN A 101 17.43 9.66 17.65
N LEU A 102 17.70 8.38 17.95
CA LEU A 102 16.74 7.52 18.67
C LEU A 102 16.95 7.54 20.19
N ALA A 103 18.19 7.53 20.67
CA ALA A 103 18.50 7.45 22.10
C ALA A 103 17.90 8.59 22.94
N PRO A 104 17.89 9.87 22.49
CA PRO A 104 17.23 10.95 23.26
C PRO A 104 15.72 10.78 23.38
N ARG A 105 15.09 10.01 22.48
CA ARG A 105 13.64 9.81 22.40
C ARG A 105 13.18 8.50 23.03
N ALA A 106 14.05 7.50 23.11
CA ALA A 106 13.78 6.22 23.76
C ALA A 106 13.25 6.32 25.21
N PRO A 107 13.79 7.17 26.11
CA PRO A 107 13.30 7.22 27.50
C PRO A 107 11.91 7.87 27.65
N THR A 108 11.38 8.50 26.60
CA THR A 108 10.05 9.14 26.65
C THR A 108 8.90 8.13 26.66
N ASN A 109 9.13 6.92 26.14
CA ASN A 109 8.12 5.86 26.12
C ASN A 109 8.81 4.49 26.24
N ARG A 110 8.32 3.66 27.16
CA ARG A 110 8.81 2.29 27.38
C ARG A 110 8.76 1.44 26.11
N GLU A 111 7.74 1.63 25.27
CA GLU A 111 7.62 0.92 23.98
C GLU A 111 8.74 1.31 23.00
N PHE A 112 9.15 2.60 22.98
CA PHE A 112 10.23 3.05 22.11
C PHE A 112 11.57 2.45 22.52
N LEU A 113 11.79 2.29 23.83
CA LEU A 113 12.98 1.63 24.35
C LEU A 113 13.01 0.15 23.92
N GLU A 114 11.92 -0.59 24.13
CA GLU A 114 11.84 -2.00 23.69
C GLU A 114 12.05 -2.14 22.18
N ASP A 115 11.47 -1.24 21.39
CA ASP A 115 11.60 -1.24 19.93
C ASP A 115 13.01 -0.91 19.47
N LEU A 116 13.69 0.02 20.16
CA LEU A 116 15.10 0.33 19.92
C LEU A 116 15.99 -0.86 20.27
N GLU A 117 15.80 -1.49 21.44
CA GLU A 117 16.56 -2.68 21.86
C GLU A 117 16.43 -3.82 20.85
N ARG A 118 15.21 -4.11 20.39
CA ARG A 118 14.97 -5.11 19.34
C ARG A 118 15.66 -4.76 18.03
N THR A 119 15.65 -3.48 17.65
CA THR A 119 16.29 -3.03 16.42
C THR A 119 17.82 -3.12 16.53
N MET A 120 18.40 -2.78 17.69
CA MET A 120 19.83 -2.90 17.96
C MET A 120 20.30 -4.35 18.03
N ALA A 121 19.43 -5.27 18.47
CA ALA A 121 19.74 -6.70 18.45
C ALA A 121 20.03 -7.22 17.04
N LEU A 122 19.47 -6.61 15.98
CA LEU A 122 19.76 -6.96 14.58
C LEU A 122 21.23 -6.75 14.18
N LEU A 123 21.98 -5.91 14.91
CA LEU A 123 23.43 -5.74 14.69
C LEU A 123 24.25 -6.89 15.29
N ILE A 124 23.73 -7.57 16.30
CA ILE A 124 24.44 -8.61 17.05
C ILE A 124 24.14 -9.98 16.45
N PHE A 125 22.89 -10.21 16.05
CA PHE A 125 22.46 -11.49 15.52
C PHE A 125 22.52 -11.50 13.98
N PRO A 126 23.29 -12.43 13.37
CA PRO A 126 23.30 -12.57 11.92
C PRO A 126 21.91 -12.99 11.41
N PRO A 127 21.57 -12.65 10.15
CA PRO A 127 20.23 -12.87 9.59
C PRO A 127 19.79 -14.35 9.63
N GLU A 128 20.74 -15.27 9.70
CA GLU A 128 20.54 -16.72 9.73
C GLU A 128 20.00 -17.22 11.09
N ASN A 129 20.22 -16.46 12.17
CA ASN A 129 19.88 -16.85 13.54
C ASN A 129 18.84 -15.92 14.20
N LEU A 130 18.05 -15.21 13.39
CA LEU A 130 17.04 -14.29 13.92
C LEU A 130 15.82 -15.05 14.46
N THR A 131 15.38 -14.67 15.65
CA THR A 131 14.09 -15.12 16.18
C THR A 131 12.95 -14.56 15.33
N PRO A 132 11.78 -15.23 15.25
CA PRO A 132 10.65 -14.77 14.42
C PRO A 132 10.26 -13.29 14.63
N PRO A 133 10.26 -12.73 15.86
CA PRO A 133 9.98 -11.31 16.08
C PRO A 133 11.03 -10.36 15.48
N LEU A 134 12.31 -10.77 15.47
CA LEU A 134 13.39 -9.98 14.86
C LEU A 134 13.37 -10.09 13.34
N ALA A 135 13.08 -11.26 12.80
CA ALA A 135 12.90 -11.46 11.36
C ALA A 135 11.76 -10.59 10.80
N ALA A 136 10.66 -10.44 11.55
CA ALA A 136 9.54 -9.58 11.18
C ALA A 136 9.93 -8.09 11.05
N LEU A 137 11.01 -7.63 11.70
CA LEU A 137 11.51 -6.25 11.53
C LEU A 137 12.18 -6.03 10.18
N LEU A 138 12.68 -7.10 9.55
CA LEU A 138 13.28 -7.05 8.23
C LEU A 138 12.24 -7.23 7.11
N ASP A 139 10.99 -7.54 7.45
CA ASP A 139 9.92 -7.78 6.49
C ASP A 139 9.49 -6.46 5.81
N PRO A 140 9.33 -6.44 4.47
CA PRO A 140 8.77 -5.30 3.74
C PRO A 140 7.40 -4.81 4.25
N ASN A 141 6.62 -5.69 4.87
CA ASN A 141 5.32 -5.37 5.47
C ASN A 141 5.45 -4.27 6.54
N LEU A 142 6.57 -4.18 7.27
CA LEU A 142 6.79 -3.10 8.22
C LEU A 142 6.82 -1.74 7.52
N ARG A 143 7.48 -1.64 6.35
CA ARG A 143 7.47 -0.41 5.53
C ARG A 143 6.06 -0.05 5.11
N GLN A 144 5.26 -1.03 4.71
CA GLN A 144 3.87 -0.82 4.30
C GLN A 144 3.00 -0.28 5.45
N ILE A 145 3.15 -0.83 6.66
CA ILE A 145 2.41 -0.37 7.85
C ILE A 145 2.78 1.09 8.17
N VAL A 146 4.07 1.41 8.18
CA VAL A 146 4.53 2.79 8.46
C VAL A 146 4.05 3.74 7.36
N ALA A 147 4.14 3.34 6.09
CA ALA A 147 3.67 4.14 4.96
C ALA A 147 2.16 4.45 5.04
N ASN A 148 1.34 3.46 5.43
CA ASN A 148 -0.09 3.66 5.67
C ASN A 148 -0.33 4.65 6.81
N ARG A 149 0.42 4.53 7.90
CA ARG A 149 0.32 5.45 9.05
C ARG A 149 0.72 6.88 8.70
N VAL A 150 1.74 7.06 7.85
CA VAL A 150 2.12 8.37 7.29
C VAL A 150 0.99 8.93 6.43
N ASN A 151 0.44 8.12 5.51
CA ASN A 151 -0.66 8.55 4.65
C ASN A 151 -1.88 9.01 5.47
N GLU A 152 -2.26 8.26 6.51
CA GLU A 152 -3.34 8.64 7.42
C GLU A 152 -3.05 9.94 8.17
N ALA A 153 -1.82 10.15 8.62
CA ALA A 153 -1.43 11.38 9.30
C ALA A 153 -1.48 12.60 8.36
N ILE A 154 -1.02 12.45 7.12
CA ILE A 154 -1.10 13.49 6.10
C ILE A 154 -2.57 13.82 5.80
N LEU A 155 -3.40 12.81 5.53
CA LEU A 155 -4.84 12.99 5.27
C LEU A 155 -5.54 13.69 6.45
N SER A 156 -5.21 13.29 7.68
CA SER A 156 -5.76 13.92 8.89
C SER A 156 -5.34 15.39 9.01
N SER A 157 -4.12 15.75 8.61
CA SER A 157 -3.64 17.14 8.65
C SER A 157 -4.29 18.01 7.57
N GLN A 158 -4.62 17.43 6.42
CA GLN A 158 -5.33 18.08 5.31
C GLN A 158 -6.85 18.19 5.53
N GLY A 159 -7.36 17.74 6.69
CA GLY A 159 -8.81 17.70 6.97
C GLY A 159 -9.58 16.66 6.14
N ALA A 160 -8.87 15.80 5.40
CA ALA A 160 -9.46 14.73 4.60
C ALA A 160 -9.79 13.51 5.47
N ARG A 161 -10.69 12.64 4.98
CA ARG A 161 -11.01 11.39 5.69
C ARG A 161 -9.81 10.43 5.62
N ARG A 162 -9.45 9.85 6.77
CA ARG A 162 -8.36 8.85 6.89
C ARG A 162 -8.56 7.61 6.03
N GLU A 163 -9.81 7.20 5.80
CA GLU A 163 -10.14 6.03 4.99
C GLU A 163 -11.20 6.33 3.93
N ALA A 164 -11.12 5.64 2.80
CA ALA A 164 -12.11 5.71 1.72
C ALA A 164 -13.43 5.04 2.14
N ARG A 165 -14.57 5.58 1.69
CA ARG A 165 -15.90 5.07 2.08
C ARG A 165 -16.12 3.62 1.63
N ILE A 166 -15.49 3.22 0.52
CA ILE A 166 -15.60 1.85 0.01
C ILE A 166 -15.02 0.83 1.00
N LYS A 167 -13.97 1.16 1.77
CA LYS A 167 -13.42 0.25 2.80
C LYS A 167 -14.47 -0.02 3.88
N ASN A 168 -15.17 1.02 4.32
CA ASN A 168 -16.25 0.88 5.30
C ASN A 168 -17.43 0.09 4.74
N LEU A 169 -17.78 0.29 3.47
CA LEU A 169 -18.84 -0.47 2.81
C LEU A 169 -18.51 -1.96 2.73
N VAL A 170 -17.26 -2.32 2.40
CA VAL A 170 -16.80 -3.71 2.36
C VAL A 170 -16.82 -4.34 3.75
N ARG A 171 -16.33 -3.63 4.78
CA ARG A 171 -16.39 -4.10 6.18
C ARG A 171 -17.84 -4.29 6.65
N LEU A 172 -18.72 -3.33 6.36
CA LEU A 172 -20.14 -3.40 6.71
C LEU A 172 -20.82 -4.59 6.03
N ARG A 173 -20.52 -4.83 4.75
CA ARG A 173 -21.01 -6.00 4.02
C ARG A 173 -20.55 -7.30 4.67
N ALA A 174 -19.27 -7.43 4.96
CA ALA A 174 -18.72 -8.63 5.62
C ALA A 174 -19.38 -8.87 6.99
N TRP A 175 -19.55 -7.82 7.78
CA TRP A 175 -20.26 -7.88 9.06
C TRP A 175 -21.72 -8.30 8.91
N ALA A 176 -22.45 -7.71 7.95
CA ALA A 176 -23.86 -8.02 7.72
C ALA A 176 -24.04 -9.48 7.28
N GLU A 177 -23.16 -9.98 6.40
CA GLU A 177 -23.17 -11.39 5.99
C GLU A 177 -22.89 -12.33 7.17
N GLN A 178 -21.88 -12.03 7.98
CA GLN A 178 -21.56 -12.83 9.16
C GLN A 178 -22.76 -12.88 10.12
N LYS A 179 -23.35 -11.72 10.43
CA LYS A 179 -24.49 -11.62 11.33
C LYS A 179 -25.73 -12.36 10.80
N ALA A 180 -25.96 -12.35 9.49
CA ALA A 180 -27.06 -13.07 8.88
C ALA A 180 -26.83 -14.60 8.86
N ARG A 181 -25.57 -15.07 8.69
CA ARG A 181 -25.20 -16.48 8.86
C ARG A 181 -25.39 -16.94 10.32
N GLU A 182 -25.01 -16.12 11.29
CA GLU A 182 -25.24 -16.36 12.72
C GLU A 182 -26.74 -16.45 13.05
N ALA A 183 -27.57 -15.63 12.40
CA ALA A 183 -29.03 -15.65 12.53
C ALA A 183 -29.73 -16.77 11.73
N GLN A 184 -28.98 -17.75 11.20
CA GLN A 184 -29.46 -18.85 10.36
C GLN A 184 -30.35 -18.41 9.19
N LYS A 185 -30.06 -17.25 8.59
CA LYS A 185 -30.72 -16.83 7.36
C LYS A 185 -30.12 -17.59 6.18
N ASP A 186 -30.98 -18.02 5.27
CA ASP A 186 -30.59 -18.76 4.08
C ASP A 186 -29.80 -17.83 3.14
N LEU A 187 -28.48 -17.98 3.14
CA LEU A 187 -27.55 -17.18 2.35
C LEU A 187 -26.66 -18.11 1.53
N PRO A 188 -26.43 -17.81 0.24
CA PRO A 188 -25.49 -18.58 -0.55
C PRO A 188 -24.07 -18.49 0.04
N PRO A 189 -23.24 -19.53 -0.15
CA PRO A 189 -21.88 -19.58 0.40
C PRO A 189 -21.01 -18.41 -0.06
N THR A 190 -21.24 -17.91 -1.27
CA THR A 190 -20.63 -16.68 -1.80
C THR A 190 -21.71 -15.73 -2.30
N LEU A 191 -21.83 -14.54 -1.70
CA LEU A 191 -22.62 -13.46 -2.31
C LEU A 191 -21.76 -12.78 -3.37
N ASN A 192 -22.23 -12.77 -4.61
CA ASN A 192 -21.62 -11.98 -5.67
C ASN A 192 -21.86 -10.48 -5.43
N LEU A 193 -20.89 -9.65 -5.81
CA LEU A 193 -21.01 -8.18 -5.71
C LEU A 193 -21.85 -7.56 -6.84
N GLY A 194 -22.36 -8.35 -7.78
CA GLY A 194 -23.14 -7.87 -8.92
C GLY A 194 -22.34 -6.99 -9.89
N LEU A 195 -21.00 -7.06 -9.84
CA LEU A 195 -20.10 -6.28 -10.71
C LEU A 195 -19.78 -6.98 -12.04
N ALA A 196 -20.23 -8.23 -12.20
CA ALA A 196 -20.20 -8.87 -13.50
C ALA A 196 -21.22 -8.15 -14.38
N LEU A 197 -20.76 -7.50 -15.45
CA LEU A 197 -21.63 -7.14 -16.57
C LEU A 197 -22.33 -8.44 -16.96
N GLU A 198 -23.66 -8.47 -16.82
CA GLU A 198 -24.49 -9.54 -17.34
C GLU A 198 -24.23 -9.61 -18.84
N ARG A 199 -23.24 -10.43 -19.26
CA ARG A 199 -23.20 -10.93 -20.62
C ARG A 199 -24.33 -11.93 -20.67
N ASP A 200 -25.45 -11.46 -21.19
CA ASP A 200 -26.61 -12.27 -21.53
C ASP A 200 -26.17 -13.62 -22.08
N ALA A 201 -26.37 -14.67 -21.29
CA ALA A 201 -26.29 -16.03 -21.76
C ALA A 201 -27.57 -16.34 -22.55
N GLN A 202 -27.73 -15.69 -23.69
CA GLN A 202 -28.66 -16.08 -24.74
C GLN A 202 -27.86 -16.44 -25.98
N ASN A 203 -27.29 -17.66 -26.00
CA ASN A 203 -27.37 -18.50 -27.19
C ASN A 203 -26.88 -19.92 -26.91
N GLY A 204 -27.69 -20.92 -27.24
CA GLY A 204 -27.22 -22.30 -27.29
C GLY A 204 -28.26 -23.38 -27.01
N SER A 205 -29.47 -23.30 -27.56
CA SER A 205 -30.36 -24.46 -27.64
C SER A 205 -31.17 -24.46 -28.94
N GLY A 206 -30.97 -25.51 -29.74
CA GLY A 206 -31.71 -25.85 -30.95
C GLY A 206 -30.93 -25.48 -32.23
N GLY A 207 -30.62 -26.36 -33.17
CA GLY A 207 -30.99 -27.76 -33.40
C GLY A 207 -30.75 -28.05 -34.89
N GLY A 208 -30.10 -29.18 -35.19
CA GLY A 208 -30.22 -30.00 -36.42
C GLY A 208 -30.17 -29.37 -37.81
N GLY A 209 -29.12 -29.74 -38.56
CA GLY A 209 -29.16 -30.16 -39.97
C GLY A 209 -29.49 -29.12 -41.04
N ASP A 210 -28.54 -28.83 -41.94
CA ASP A 210 -28.48 -29.54 -43.23
C ASP A 210 -27.16 -29.23 -43.96
N SER A 211 -26.69 -30.20 -44.73
CA SER A 211 -25.49 -30.11 -45.55
C SER A 211 -25.80 -29.35 -46.84
N ALA A 212 -24.99 -28.34 -47.17
CA ALA A 212 -24.91 -27.82 -48.53
C ALA A 212 -23.45 -27.47 -48.87
N MET A 213 -22.84 -28.38 -49.64
CA MET A 213 -21.61 -28.15 -50.38
C MET A 213 -21.85 -27.04 -51.41
N MET A 214 -20.99 -26.03 -51.45
CA MET A 214 -20.66 -25.34 -52.70
C MET A 214 -19.17 -24.98 -52.76
N GLN A 215 -18.53 -25.60 -53.73
CA GLN A 215 -17.22 -25.28 -54.28
C GLN A 215 -17.22 -23.88 -54.90
N GLY A 216 -16.07 -23.21 -54.82
CA GLY A 216 -15.79 -22.00 -55.57
C GLY A 216 -14.31 -21.63 -55.45
N ASP A 217 -13.51 -22.13 -56.40
CA ASP A 217 -12.19 -21.61 -56.82
C ASP A 217 -12.17 -20.06 -56.74
N GLY A 218 -11.11 -19.40 -56.25
CA GLY A 218 -9.76 -19.45 -56.78
C GLY A 218 -9.47 -18.07 -57.37
N ASP A 219 -8.60 -17.28 -56.74
CA ASP A 219 -7.47 -16.62 -57.41
C ASP A 219 -6.69 -15.74 -56.43
N ALA A 220 -5.38 -15.88 -56.54
CA ALA A 220 -4.38 -15.10 -55.85
C ALA A 220 -4.17 -13.77 -56.56
N GLU A 221 -3.95 -12.69 -55.82
CA GLU A 221 -2.99 -11.68 -56.29
C GLU A 221 -2.30 -10.97 -55.12
N VAL A 222 -1.00 -11.19 -55.09
CA VAL A 222 0.00 -10.45 -54.33
C VAL A 222 0.32 -9.19 -55.12
N VAL A 223 0.17 -8.00 -54.54
CA VAL A 223 0.89 -6.82 -55.03
C VAL A 223 1.38 -6.00 -53.83
N THR A 224 2.70 -6.04 -53.69
CA THR A 224 3.55 -5.10 -52.98
C THR A 224 3.57 -3.74 -53.65
N SER A 225 3.55 -2.66 -52.87
CA SER A 225 4.44 -1.49 -53.00
C SER A 225 4.38 -0.67 -51.72
#